data_AF-A0A2D6VIX8-F1
#
_entry.id   AF-A0A2D6VIX8-F1
#
_cell.length_a   1.000
_cell.length_b   1.000
_cell.length_c   1.000
_cell.angle_alpha   90.00
_cell.angle_beta   90.00
_cell.angle_gamma   90.00
#
_symmetry.space_group_name_H-M   'P 1'
#
loop_
_entity.id
_entity.type
_entity.pdbx_description
1 polymer ?
#
loop_
_entity_poly.entity_id
_entity_poly.type
_entity_poly.pdbx_seq_one_letter_code
_entity_poly.pdbx_strand_id
1 'polypeptide(L)'
;REGLSAAEFLETASRESLVRAIREYGEERRWSRVVNAIIEARGTGQLQRTLSAADLVTKAVGGMHAKQRIHPATKTFQGIRIAINGELEALAMTLPKVFRALKPGGVLAIISFHSLEDRIVKRFMRKMSGRPQHRGDHSFVAERTAYAEMVQSKAIFPTKEEVVSNPRSRSARLRVLRKLRHPEM
;
A
#
# COMPACT_ATOMS: atom_id res chain seq x y z
N ARG A 1 12.87 8.22 17.10
CA ARG A 1 13.03 9.03 15.87
C ARG A 1 11.78 9.85 15.74
N GLU A 2 11.88 11.17 15.86
CA GLU A 2 10.81 12.05 15.39
C GLU A 2 10.77 11.91 13.87
N GLY A 3 9.60 11.54 13.34
CA GLY A 3 9.39 11.40 11.91
C GLY A 3 9.16 12.76 11.27
N LEU A 4 9.44 12.87 9.98
CA LEU A 4 9.12 14.06 9.20
C LEU A 4 7.59 14.22 9.12
N SER A 5 7.05 15.40 9.42
CA SER A 5 5.63 15.66 9.22
C SER A 5 5.27 15.71 7.75
N ALA A 6 3.98 15.57 7.43
CA ALA A 6 3.51 15.70 6.04
C ALA A 6 3.74 17.10 5.46
N ALA A 7 3.60 18.15 6.28
CA ALA A 7 3.86 19.52 5.85
C ALA A 7 5.34 19.71 5.52
N GLU A 8 6.25 19.26 6.40
CA GLU A 8 7.69 19.33 6.16
C GLU A 8 8.12 18.50 4.95
N PHE A 9 7.52 17.32 4.76
CA PHE A 9 7.75 16.49 3.57
C PHE A 9 7.40 17.26 2.29
N LEU A 10 6.23 17.89 2.26
CA LEU A 10 5.78 18.62 1.08
C LEU A 10 6.66 19.84 0.79
N GLU A 11 7.12 20.54 1.82
CA GLU A 11 8.00 21.71 1.69
C GLU A 11 9.43 21.35 1.27
N THR A 12 9.99 20.24 1.76
CA THR A 12 11.45 20.00 1.66
C THR A 12 11.86 18.79 0.82
N ALA A 13 10.95 17.83 0.55
CA ALA A 13 11.31 16.60 -0.15
C ALA A 13 11.89 16.87 -1.56
N SER A 14 12.81 16.02 -2.01
CA SER A 14 13.30 16.09 -3.39
C SER A 14 12.16 15.82 -4.39
N ARG A 15 12.32 16.26 -5.64
CA ARG A 15 11.35 15.97 -6.70
C ARG A 15 11.17 14.46 -6.88
N GLU A 16 12.24 13.68 -6.80
CA GLU A 16 12.22 12.22 -6.92
C GLU A 16 11.40 11.58 -5.81
N SER A 17 11.54 12.09 -4.58
CA SER A 17 10.78 11.62 -3.42
C SER A 17 9.28 11.92 -3.57
N LEU A 18 8.93 13.12 -4.06
CA LEU A 18 7.54 13.48 -4.39
C LEU A 18 6.98 12.61 -5.51
N VAL A 19 7.77 12.36 -6.57
CA VAL A 19 7.37 11.48 -7.67
C VAL A 19 7.10 10.07 -7.14
N ARG A 20 7.99 9.50 -6.33
CA ARG A 20 7.78 8.17 -5.74
C ARG A 20 6.51 8.13 -4.90
N ALA A 21 6.33 9.09 -4.00
CA ALA A 21 5.14 9.19 -3.16
C ALA A 21 3.85 9.26 -4.00
N ILE A 22 3.79 10.12 -5.01
CA ILE A 22 2.55 10.42 -5.72
C ILE A 22 2.27 9.40 -6.83
N ARG A 23 3.29 9.05 -7.62
CA ARG A 23 3.15 8.14 -8.77
C ARG A 23 3.12 6.68 -8.31
N GLU A 24 4.11 6.26 -7.54
CA GLU A 24 4.30 4.85 -7.21
C GLU A 24 3.43 4.43 -6.03
N TYR A 25 3.48 5.19 -4.93
CA TYR A 25 2.72 4.86 -3.73
C TYR A 25 1.26 5.34 -3.79
N GLY A 26 0.99 6.47 -4.44
CA GLY A 26 -0.36 6.98 -4.65
C GLY A 26 -1.10 6.37 -5.83
N GLU A 27 -0.40 5.72 -6.78
CA GLU A 27 -0.97 5.27 -8.06
C GLU A 27 -1.77 6.41 -8.76
N GLU A 28 -1.29 7.66 -8.67
CA GLU A 28 -1.92 8.85 -9.27
C GLU A 28 -1.53 9.01 -10.74
N ARG A 29 -2.52 9.11 -11.64
CA ARG A 29 -2.29 9.19 -13.09
C ARG A 29 -1.76 10.56 -13.50
N ARG A 30 -2.22 11.62 -12.85
CA ARG A 30 -1.79 13.01 -13.08
C ARG A 30 -0.64 13.42 -12.17
N TRP A 31 0.19 12.46 -11.74
CA TRP A 31 1.28 12.67 -10.78
C TRP A 31 2.17 13.86 -11.14
N SER A 32 2.50 14.05 -12.43
CA SER A 32 3.39 15.13 -12.87
C SER A 32 2.81 16.51 -12.56
N ARG A 33 1.51 16.71 -12.81
CA ARG A 33 0.80 17.96 -12.46
C ARG A 33 0.76 18.20 -10.96
N VAL A 34 0.51 17.14 -10.18
CA VAL A 34 0.46 17.24 -8.72
C VAL A 34 1.83 17.57 -8.14
N VAL A 35 2.90 16.91 -8.63
CA VAL A 35 4.28 17.19 -8.20
C VAL A 35 4.66 18.64 -8.51
N ASN A 36 4.37 19.11 -9.72
CA ASN A 36 4.66 20.51 -10.10
C ASN A 36 3.89 21.50 -9.22
N ALA A 37 2.59 21.28 -9.03
CA ALA A 37 1.77 22.14 -8.19
C ALA A 37 2.27 22.19 -6.73
N ILE A 38 2.73 21.06 -6.18
CA ILE A 38 3.32 21.03 -4.82
C ILE A 38 4.61 21.84 -4.77
N ILE A 39 5.50 21.67 -5.75
CA ILE A 39 6.78 22.40 -5.79
C ILE A 39 6.53 23.91 -5.95
N GLU A 40 5.61 24.31 -6.82
CA GLU A 40 5.21 25.71 -7.03
C GLU A 40 4.57 26.33 -5.79
N ALA A 41 3.87 25.54 -4.98
CA ALA A 41 3.22 26.01 -3.75
C ALA A 41 4.17 26.16 -2.55
N ARG A 42 5.44 25.75 -2.65
CA ARG A 42 6.41 25.85 -1.56
C ARG A 42 6.62 27.30 -1.13
N GLY A 43 6.75 27.50 0.18
CA GLY A 43 6.92 28.84 0.76
C GLY A 43 5.68 29.75 0.74
N THR A 44 4.57 29.32 0.13
CA THR A 44 3.31 30.08 0.13
C THR A 44 2.44 29.85 1.37
N GLY A 45 2.79 28.86 2.19
CA GLY A 45 1.98 28.41 3.34
C GLY A 45 0.81 27.48 2.98
N GLN A 46 0.54 27.25 1.69
CA GLN A 46 -0.57 26.39 1.25
C GLN A 46 -0.41 24.91 1.64
N LEU A 47 0.81 24.44 1.91
CA LEU A 47 1.09 23.04 2.25
C LEU A 47 0.99 22.73 3.76
N GLN A 48 0.75 23.75 4.59
CA GLN A 48 0.75 23.63 6.05
C GLN A 48 -0.54 23.02 6.63
N ARG A 49 -1.66 23.14 5.89
CA ARG A 49 -2.96 22.59 6.31
C ARG A 49 -3.44 21.53 5.33
N THR A 50 -4.08 20.50 5.87
CA THR A 50 -4.60 19.38 5.08
C THR A 50 -5.64 19.82 4.05
N LEU A 51 -6.54 20.76 4.40
CA LEU A 51 -7.55 21.28 3.49
C LEU A 51 -6.94 22.03 2.30
N SER A 52 -6.02 22.96 2.54
CA SER A 52 -5.37 23.73 1.47
C SER A 52 -4.51 22.84 0.56
N ALA A 53 -3.80 21.87 1.14
CA ALA A 53 -3.06 20.88 0.37
C ALA A 53 -4.00 19.99 -0.46
N ALA A 54 -5.15 19.58 0.09
CA ALA A 54 -6.15 18.80 -0.63
C ALA A 54 -6.78 19.59 -1.79
N ASP A 55 -7.04 20.88 -1.62
CA ASP A 55 -7.57 21.76 -2.67
C ASP A 55 -6.56 21.95 -3.80
N LEU A 56 -5.29 22.17 -3.47
CA LEU A 56 -4.19 22.26 -4.44
C LEU A 56 -4.10 20.98 -5.28
N VAL A 57 -4.07 19.81 -4.61
CA VAL A 57 -4.03 18.51 -5.30
C VAL A 57 -5.28 18.33 -6.16
N THR A 58 -6.46 18.68 -5.65
CA THR A 58 -7.73 18.56 -6.37
C THR A 58 -7.74 19.41 -7.64
N LYS A 59 -7.25 20.65 -7.58
CA LYS A 59 -7.05 21.50 -8.77
C LYS A 59 -6.07 20.88 -9.75
N ALA A 60 -4.92 20.39 -9.27
CA ALA A 60 -3.88 19.78 -10.12
C ALA A 60 -4.35 18.50 -10.85
N VAL A 61 -5.19 17.68 -10.20
CA VAL A 61 -5.78 16.50 -10.83
C VAL A 61 -7.00 16.82 -11.71
N GLY A 62 -7.49 18.06 -11.74
CA GLY A 62 -8.57 18.52 -12.61
C GLY A 62 -9.97 18.44 -12.01
N GLY A 63 -10.08 18.51 -10.68
CA GLY A 63 -11.34 18.56 -9.94
C GLY A 63 -11.97 17.20 -9.69
N MET A 64 -13.20 17.23 -9.17
CA MET A 64 -14.00 16.04 -8.93
C MET A 64 -14.84 15.71 -10.15
N HIS A 65 -14.76 14.47 -10.63
CA HIS A 65 -15.59 13.97 -11.71
C HIS A 65 -16.76 13.17 -11.15
N ALA A 66 -17.95 13.27 -11.77
CA ALA A 66 -19.16 12.58 -11.34
C ALA A 66 -19.01 11.05 -11.19
N LYS A 67 -18.06 10.44 -11.91
CA LYS A 67 -17.78 8.99 -11.85
C LYS A 67 -16.77 8.58 -10.77
N GLN A 68 -16.15 9.53 -10.06
CA GLN A 68 -15.14 9.24 -9.03
C GLN A 68 -15.80 8.82 -7.72
N ARG A 69 -15.40 7.65 -7.20
CA ARG A 69 -15.87 7.11 -5.92
C ARG A 69 -15.09 7.61 -4.70
N ILE A 70 -13.93 8.23 -4.91
CA ILE A 70 -13.05 8.74 -3.86
C ILE A 70 -12.70 10.18 -4.14
N HIS A 71 -12.42 10.95 -3.08
CA HIS A 71 -11.96 12.32 -3.20
C HIS A 71 -10.67 12.38 -4.04
N PRO A 72 -10.49 13.37 -4.94
CA PRO A 72 -9.35 13.40 -5.86
C PRO A 72 -7.98 13.41 -5.15
N ALA A 73 -7.88 14.04 -3.98
CA ALA A 73 -6.65 14.07 -3.19
C ALA A 73 -6.32 12.75 -2.43
N THR A 74 -7.25 11.79 -2.33
CA THR A 74 -7.11 10.58 -1.48
C THR A 74 -5.83 9.79 -1.80
N LYS A 75 -5.56 9.60 -3.10
CA LYS A 75 -4.40 8.84 -3.60
C LYS A 75 -3.08 9.51 -3.27
N THR A 76 -3.00 10.82 -3.48
CA THR A 76 -1.82 11.61 -3.14
C THR A 76 -1.52 11.56 -1.65
N PHE A 77 -2.53 11.76 -0.80
CA PHE A 77 -2.37 11.70 0.65
C PHE A 77 -1.97 10.30 1.13
N GLN A 78 -2.56 9.27 0.53
CA GLN A 78 -2.13 7.90 0.77
C GLN A 78 -0.66 7.68 0.43
N GLY A 79 -0.23 8.14 -0.75
CA GLY A 79 1.14 7.98 -1.22
C GLY A 79 2.17 8.72 -0.34
N ILE A 80 1.84 9.94 0.07
CA ILE A 80 2.65 10.74 1.01
C ILE A 80 2.77 10.02 2.36
N ARG A 81 1.65 9.54 2.92
CA ARG A 81 1.64 8.79 4.18
C ARG A 81 2.54 7.55 4.11
N ILE A 82 2.44 6.79 3.02
CA ILE A 82 3.30 5.62 2.78
C ILE A 82 4.77 6.02 2.72
N ALA A 83 5.11 7.09 2.00
CA ALA A 83 6.49 7.54 1.85
C ALA A 83 7.11 7.98 3.17
N ILE A 84 6.37 8.73 3.99
CA ILE A 84 6.85 9.24 5.28
C ILE A 84 7.07 8.11 6.29
N ASN A 85 6.11 7.18 6.36
CA ASN A 85 6.12 6.14 7.37
C ASN A 85 6.91 4.89 6.95
N GLY A 86 7.35 4.79 5.69
CA GLY A 86 8.04 3.61 5.16
C GLY A 86 7.21 2.32 5.28
N GLU A 87 5.88 2.43 5.11
CA GLU A 87 4.93 1.38 5.49
C GLU A 87 5.12 0.10 4.67
N LEU A 88 5.41 0.24 3.37
CA LEU A 88 5.58 -0.89 2.47
C LEU A 88 6.90 -1.62 2.72
N GLU A 89 7.97 -0.88 2.98
CA GLU A 89 9.28 -1.41 3.34
C GLU A 89 9.20 -2.15 4.69
N ALA A 90 8.54 -1.54 5.68
CA ALA A 90 8.29 -2.16 6.98
C ALA A 90 7.50 -3.46 6.83
N LEU A 91 6.42 -3.46 6.04
CA LEU A 91 5.63 -4.66 5.74
C LEU A 91 6.49 -5.74 5.06
N ALA A 92 7.24 -5.39 4.02
CA ALA A 92 8.08 -6.33 3.28
C ALA A 92 9.17 -6.98 4.15
N MET A 93 9.77 -6.22 5.08
CA MET A 93 10.76 -6.74 6.02
C MET A 93 10.15 -7.57 7.15
N THR A 94 8.92 -7.27 7.56
CA THR A 94 8.26 -7.90 8.70
C THR A 94 7.64 -9.24 8.33
N LEU A 95 7.08 -9.37 7.13
CA LEU A 95 6.43 -10.61 6.65
C LEU A 95 7.30 -11.87 6.81
N PRO A 96 8.57 -11.91 6.35
CA PRO A 96 9.42 -13.08 6.54
C PRO A 96 9.73 -13.37 8.01
N LYS A 97 9.89 -12.33 8.85
CA LYS A 97 10.19 -12.48 10.27
C LYS A 97 9.02 -13.12 11.01
N VAL A 98 7.81 -12.61 10.78
CA VAL A 98 6.58 -13.16 11.36
C VAL A 98 6.37 -14.61 10.91
N PHE A 99 6.55 -14.90 9.62
CA PHE A 99 6.40 -16.27 9.12
C PHE A 99 7.42 -17.25 9.72
N ARG A 100 8.67 -16.80 9.93
CA ARG A 100 9.69 -17.64 10.59
C ARG A 100 9.32 -17.94 12.04
N ALA A 101 8.80 -16.95 12.77
CA ALA A 101 8.39 -17.09 14.16
C ALA A 101 7.19 -18.03 14.38
N LEU A 102 6.35 -18.25 13.37
CA LEU A 102 5.24 -19.20 13.47
C LEU A 102 5.74 -20.64 13.60
N LYS A 103 5.08 -21.44 14.46
CA LYS A 103 5.25 -22.89 14.47
C LYS A 103 4.60 -23.53 13.24
N PRO A 104 5.03 -24.74 12.81
CA PRO A 104 4.26 -25.54 11.85
C PRO A 104 2.80 -25.69 12.32
N GLY A 105 1.85 -25.62 11.39
CA GLY A 105 0.42 -25.54 11.66
C GLY A 105 -0.09 -24.14 12.05
N GLY A 106 0.79 -23.21 12.42
CA GLY A 106 0.44 -21.83 12.77
C GLY A 106 -0.19 -21.04 11.61
N VAL A 107 -1.09 -20.12 11.95
CA VAL A 107 -1.86 -19.34 10.96
C VAL A 107 -1.45 -17.86 10.99
N LEU A 108 -1.14 -17.32 9.81
CA LEU A 108 -0.89 -15.91 9.57
C LEU A 108 -2.11 -15.29 8.89
N ALA A 109 -2.80 -14.38 9.57
CA ALA A 109 -3.90 -13.59 9.03
C ALA A 109 -3.47 -12.12 8.89
N ILE A 110 -3.62 -11.54 7.71
CA ILE A 110 -3.22 -10.15 7.43
C ILE A 110 -4.37 -9.42 6.74
N ILE A 111 -4.70 -8.24 7.26
CA ILE A 111 -5.67 -7.31 6.68
C ILE A 111 -4.90 -6.16 6.04
N SER A 112 -5.11 -5.93 4.74
CA SER A 112 -4.56 -4.80 4.00
C SER A 112 -5.68 -3.86 3.58
N PHE A 113 -5.44 -2.55 3.60
CA PHE A 113 -6.45 -1.55 3.26
C PHE A 113 -6.26 -0.97 1.86
N HIS A 114 -5.13 -1.27 1.21
CA HIS A 114 -4.89 -0.83 -0.16
C HIS A 114 -4.18 -1.84 -1.06
N SER A 115 -4.18 -1.52 -2.36
CA SER A 115 -3.65 -2.35 -3.44
C SER A 115 -2.18 -2.70 -3.27
N LEU A 116 -1.36 -1.75 -2.85
CA LEU A 116 0.09 -1.94 -2.69
C LEU A 116 0.44 -2.92 -1.57
N GLU A 117 -0.15 -2.73 -0.37
CA GLU A 117 -0.02 -3.69 0.73
C GLU A 117 -0.49 -5.08 0.32
N ASP A 118 -1.71 -5.20 -0.22
CA ASP A 118 -2.28 -6.48 -0.64
C ASP A 118 -1.41 -7.18 -1.67
N ARG A 119 -0.77 -6.42 -2.57
CA ARG A 119 0.15 -6.95 -3.58
C ARG A 119 1.40 -7.56 -2.93
N ILE A 120 1.99 -6.88 -1.93
CA ILE A 120 3.14 -7.39 -1.17
C ILE A 120 2.74 -8.68 -0.42
N VAL A 121 1.64 -8.63 0.33
CA VAL A 121 1.14 -9.78 1.10
C VAL A 121 0.84 -10.96 0.17
N LYS A 122 0.13 -10.73 -0.93
CA LYS A 122 -0.22 -11.77 -1.90
C LYS A 122 1.02 -12.39 -2.53
N ARG A 123 2.01 -11.59 -2.95
CA ARG A 123 3.26 -12.11 -3.54
C ARG A 123 4.00 -12.97 -2.53
N PHE A 124 4.11 -12.50 -1.29
CA PHE A 124 4.73 -13.23 -0.19
C PHE A 124 4.03 -14.57 0.06
N MET A 125 2.70 -14.58 0.24
CA MET A 125 1.94 -15.81 0.47
C MET A 125 2.06 -16.79 -0.70
N ARG A 126 2.03 -16.30 -1.95
CA ARG A 126 2.23 -17.14 -3.14
C ARG A 126 3.63 -17.75 -3.18
N LYS A 127 4.67 -16.97 -2.87
CA LYS A 127 6.05 -17.45 -2.76
C LYS A 127 6.14 -18.58 -1.71
N MET A 128 5.61 -18.36 -0.51
CA MET A 128 5.67 -19.34 0.57
C MET A 128 4.86 -20.61 0.26
N SER A 129 3.85 -20.52 -0.63
CA SER A 129 3.09 -21.67 -1.11
C SER A 129 3.63 -22.31 -2.38
N GLY A 130 4.85 -21.98 -2.81
CA GLY A 130 5.44 -22.57 -4.02
C GLY A 130 4.68 -22.22 -5.30
N ARG A 131 3.97 -21.09 -5.34
CA ARG A 131 3.20 -20.61 -6.50
C ARG A 131 3.95 -19.48 -7.21
N PRO A 132 3.73 -19.26 -8.53
CA PRO A 132 4.30 -18.10 -9.21
C PRO A 132 3.87 -16.81 -8.51
N GLN A 133 4.76 -15.91 -8.15
CA GLN A 133 4.45 -14.74 -7.32
C GLN A 133 3.56 -13.73 -8.04
N HIS A 134 3.71 -13.60 -9.36
CA HIS A 134 2.94 -12.72 -10.23
C HIS A 134 2.84 -13.31 -11.65
N ARG A 135 2.12 -12.63 -12.56
CA ARG A 135 1.88 -13.13 -13.93
C ARG A 135 3.16 -13.37 -14.74
N GLY A 136 4.17 -12.50 -14.60
CA GLY A 136 5.47 -12.65 -15.28
C GLY A 136 6.50 -13.48 -14.50
N ASP A 137 6.08 -14.32 -13.56
CA ASP A 137 7.00 -15.21 -12.85
C ASP A 137 7.13 -16.52 -13.62
N HIS A 138 8.25 -16.64 -14.34
CA HIS A 138 8.59 -17.78 -15.20
C HIS A 138 9.52 -18.80 -14.53
N SER A 139 9.72 -18.71 -13.21
CA SER A 139 10.51 -19.71 -12.46
C SER A 139 9.98 -21.13 -12.71
N PHE A 140 10.89 -22.10 -12.76
CA PHE A 140 10.51 -23.49 -12.98
C PHE A 140 9.77 -24.04 -11.76
N VAL A 141 8.80 -24.93 -11.99
CA VAL A 141 8.03 -25.54 -10.89
C VAL A 141 8.95 -26.29 -9.92
N ALA A 142 10.01 -26.93 -10.43
CA ALA A 142 10.99 -27.66 -9.64
C ALA A 142 11.77 -26.77 -8.66
N GLU A 143 11.90 -25.46 -8.93
CA GLU A 143 12.60 -24.51 -8.06
C GLU A 143 11.70 -24.01 -6.91
N ARG A 144 10.43 -24.41 -6.89
CA ARG A 144 9.45 -23.89 -5.94
C ARG A 144 9.21 -24.88 -4.80
N THR A 145 9.52 -24.43 -3.60
CA THR A 145 9.24 -25.18 -2.38
C THR A 145 8.06 -24.57 -1.64
N ALA A 146 7.07 -25.40 -1.30
CA ALA A 146 5.94 -24.99 -0.49
C ALA A 146 6.26 -25.13 1.01
N TYR A 147 6.39 -24.00 1.68
CA TYR A 147 6.56 -23.89 3.13
C TYR A 147 5.23 -23.62 3.85
N ALA A 148 4.20 -23.26 3.10
CA ALA A 148 2.90 -22.85 3.62
C ALA A 148 1.77 -23.15 2.62
N GLU A 149 0.54 -23.19 3.12
CA GLU A 149 -0.67 -23.33 2.32
C GLU A 149 -1.53 -22.07 2.46
N MET A 150 -1.97 -21.51 1.33
CA MET A 150 -2.97 -20.43 1.34
C MET A 150 -4.34 -21.02 1.66
N VAL A 151 -4.95 -20.61 2.77
CA VAL A 151 -6.30 -21.06 3.16
C VAL A 151 -7.32 -20.69 2.09
N GLN A 152 -7.15 -19.54 1.46
CA GLN A 152 -7.92 -19.13 0.28
C GLN A 152 -7.02 -18.41 -0.72
N SER A 153 -7.28 -18.63 -2.01
CA SER A 153 -6.53 -17.97 -3.09
C SER A 153 -6.93 -16.51 -3.27
N LYS A 154 -8.23 -16.21 -3.13
CA LYS A 154 -8.80 -14.86 -3.18
C LYS A 154 -8.74 -14.22 -1.80
N ALA A 155 -8.66 -12.89 -1.77
CA ALA A 155 -8.82 -12.17 -0.51
C ALA A 155 -10.28 -12.25 -0.06
N ILE A 156 -10.49 -12.28 1.24
CA ILE A 156 -11.80 -12.13 1.87
C ILE A 156 -12.08 -10.63 1.99
N PHE A 157 -13.26 -10.21 1.54
CA PHE A 157 -13.72 -8.83 1.55
C PHE A 157 -14.79 -8.66 2.64
N PRO A 158 -14.96 -7.44 3.20
CA PRO A 158 -16.03 -7.15 4.14
C PRO A 158 -17.41 -7.37 3.49
N THR A 159 -18.40 -7.72 4.30
CA THR A 159 -19.79 -7.78 3.83
C THR A 159 -20.39 -6.38 3.66
N LYS A 160 -21.55 -6.27 3.01
CA LYS A 160 -22.22 -4.97 2.85
C LYS A 160 -22.61 -4.39 4.20
N GLU A 161 -23.09 -5.25 5.10
CA GLU A 161 -23.50 -4.91 6.46
C GLU A 161 -22.31 -4.37 7.27
N GLU A 162 -21.14 -5.01 7.16
CA GLU A 162 -19.92 -4.55 7.81
C GLU A 162 -19.47 -3.18 7.27
N VAL A 163 -19.60 -2.92 5.97
CA VAL A 163 -19.23 -1.62 5.40
C VAL A 163 -20.18 -0.51 5.85
N VAL A 164 -21.46 -0.82 6.06
CA VAL A 164 -22.45 0.13 6.60
C VAL A 164 -22.13 0.44 8.07
N SER A 165 -21.87 -0.57 8.90
CA SER A 165 -21.55 -0.37 10.32
C SER A 165 -20.15 0.18 10.57
N ASN A 166 -19.21 -0.12 9.67
CA ASN A 166 -17.81 0.31 9.75
C ASN A 166 -17.31 0.75 8.36
N PRO A 167 -17.52 2.03 7.97
CA PRO A 167 -17.09 2.54 6.66
C PRO A 167 -15.58 2.41 6.38
N ARG A 168 -14.74 2.28 7.42
CA ARG A 168 -13.29 2.05 7.27
C ARG A 168 -12.96 0.66 6.74
N SER A 169 -13.86 -0.32 6.90
CA SER A 169 -13.67 -1.68 6.40
C SER A 169 -13.78 -1.78 4.88
N ARG A 170 -14.40 -0.80 4.19
CA ARG A 170 -14.74 -0.86 2.75
C ARG A 170 -13.61 -1.29 1.81
N SER A 171 -12.36 -1.08 2.20
CA SER A 171 -11.17 -1.41 1.40
C SER A 171 -10.30 -2.52 2.02
N ALA A 172 -10.74 -3.11 3.13
CA ALA A 172 -10.09 -4.22 3.80
C ALA A 172 -10.05 -5.45 2.89
N ARG A 173 -8.90 -6.12 2.90
CA ARG A 173 -8.63 -7.37 2.22
C ARG A 173 -7.93 -8.28 3.20
N LEU A 174 -8.63 -9.32 3.66
CA LEU A 174 -8.06 -10.33 4.53
C LEU A 174 -7.43 -11.45 3.69
N ARG A 175 -6.19 -11.82 4.02
CA ARG A 175 -5.51 -13.00 3.48
C ARG A 175 -5.00 -13.88 4.61
N VAL A 176 -5.10 -15.19 4.43
CA VAL A 176 -4.77 -16.19 5.44
C VAL A 176 -3.84 -17.25 4.87
N LEU A 177 -2.76 -17.53 5.61
CA LEU A 177 -1.71 -18.49 5.25
C LEU A 177 -1.46 -19.43 6.44
N ARG A 178 -1.47 -20.75 6.22
CA ARG A 178 -1.12 -21.75 7.23
C ARG A 178 0.30 -22.26 6.96
N LYS A 179 1.17 -22.22 7.97
CA LYS A 179 2.55 -22.72 7.85
C LYS A 179 2.56 -24.25 7.84
N LEU A 180 3.28 -24.85 6.90
CA LEU A 180 3.45 -26.31 6.81
C LEU A 180 4.76 -26.75 7.46
N ARG A 181 5.86 -26.06 7.14
CA ARG A 181 7.20 -26.36 7.66
C ARG A 181 8.07 -25.10 7.71
N HIS A 182 9.22 -25.19 8.37
CA HIS A 182 10.20 -24.10 8.35
C HIS A 182 10.88 -24.01 6.98
N PRO A 183 11.18 -22.79 6.49
CA PRO A 183 12.13 -22.62 5.40
C PRO A 183 13.48 -23.18 5.82
N GLU A 184 14.10 -23.98 4.96
CA GLU A 184 15.52 -24.34 5.11
C GLU A 184 16.34 -23.05 4.97
N MET A 185 17.36 -22.88 5.82
CA MET A 185 18.19 -21.67 5.88
C MET A 185 19.02 -21.49 4.62
#